data_AF-A0A7S1R0G5-F1
#
_entry.id   AF-A0A7S1R0G5-F1
#
_cell.length_a   1.000
_cell.length_b   1.000
_cell.length_c   1.000
_cell.angle_alpha   90.00
_cell.angle_beta   90.00
_cell.angle_gamma   90.00
#
_symmetry.space_group_name_H-M   'P 1'
#
loop_
_entity.id
_entity.type
_entity.pdbx_description
1 polymer ?
#
loop_
_entity_poly.entity_id
_entity_poly.type
_entity_poly.pdbx_seq_one_letter_code
_entity_poly.pdbx_strand_id
1 'polypeptide(L)'
;VGARGCAFEFARPEFSEDREVVLAAVRADPSALRFASTRLLQDRGFVLQAVAASGGCFQYAPASLRQDKEFVLSAIKVDAGVLQQVTDPLRKSAEVVLTAVKKAAFTLG
;
A
#
# COMPACT_ATOMS: atom_id res chain seq x y z
N VAL A 1 7.21 31.02 -12.89
CA VAL A 1 7.36 30.84 -11.42
C VAL A 1 6.26 29.88 -10.97
N GLY A 2 6.42 28.75 -10.31
CA GLY A 2 7.56 27.94 -9.87
C GLY A 2 6.97 26.61 -9.38
N ALA A 3 6.65 25.68 -10.29
CA ALA A 3 6.02 24.40 -9.96
C ALA A 3 7.05 23.30 -9.68
N ARG A 4 7.96 23.53 -8.74
CA ARG A 4 8.98 22.55 -8.30
C ARG A 4 9.13 22.48 -6.78
N GLY A 5 8.05 22.71 -6.04
CA GLY A 5 8.06 22.66 -4.56
C GLY A 5 7.87 21.26 -3.96
N CYS A 6 7.21 20.32 -4.64
CA CYS A 6 6.61 19.19 -3.93
C CYS A 6 7.51 17.95 -3.75
N ALA A 7 8.74 17.93 -4.28
CA ALA A 7 9.57 16.71 -4.27
C ALA A 7 10.74 16.75 -3.26
N PHE A 8 11.07 17.92 -2.70
CA PHE A 8 12.23 18.06 -1.79
C PHE A 8 11.87 18.05 -0.30
N GLU A 9 10.61 18.29 0.09
CA GLU A 9 10.23 18.32 1.51
C GLU A 9 10.21 16.93 2.18
N PHE A 10 10.11 15.84 1.41
CA PHE A 10 10.24 14.47 1.94
C PHE A 10 11.68 13.99 2.12
N ALA A 11 12.68 14.77 1.68
CA ALA A 11 14.07 14.39 1.78
C ALA A 11 14.63 14.51 3.21
N ARG A 12 13.88 15.09 4.17
CA ARG A 12 14.32 15.09 5.56
C ARG A 12 13.98 13.73 6.20
N PRO A 13 14.98 13.05 6.77
CA PRO A 13 14.78 11.74 7.40
C PRO A 13 13.77 11.79 8.55
N GLU A 14 13.61 12.94 9.20
CA GLU A 14 12.63 13.15 10.28
C GLU A 14 11.18 12.82 9.85
N PHE A 15 10.77 13.22 8.64
CA PHE A 15 9.40 13.00 8.15
C PHE A 15 9.15 11.58 7.62
N SER A 16 10.21 10.82 7.37
CA SER A 16 10.10 9.41 6.95
C SER A 16 9.72 8.48 8.10
N GLU A 17 9.84 8.94 9.35
CA GLU A 17 9.44 8.21 10.55
C GLU A 17 8.03 8.58 11.04
N ASP A 18 7.50 9.73 10.61
CA ASP A 18 6.16 10.17 10.98
C ASP A 18 5.09 9.46 10.16
N ARG A 19 4.34 8.58 10.82
CA ARG A 19 3.28 7.78 10.20
C ARG A 19 2.25 8.65 9.48
N GLU A 20 1.80 9.72 10.14
CA GLU A 20 0.76 10.60 9.60
C GLU A 20 1.25 11.34 8.35
N VAL A 21 2.51 11.80 8.36
CA VAL A 21 3.12 12.51 7.24
C VAL A 21 3.28 11.57 6.05
N VAL A 22 3.79 10.36 6.28
CA VAL A 22 3.92 9.36 5.21
C VAL A 22 2.55 8.92 4.69
N LEU A 23 1.53 8.76 5.53
CA LEU A 23 0.17 8.44 5.08
C LEU A 23 -0.45 9.55 4.24
N ALA A 24 -0.28 10.82 4.65
CA ALA A 24 -0.72 11.97 3.87
C ALA A 24 0.00 12.02 2.51
N ALA A 25 1.29 11.70 2.49
CA ALA A 25 2.08 11.59 1.26
C ALA A 25 1.56 10.47 0.35
N VAL A 26 1.29 9.29 0.89
CA VAL A 26 0.76 8.13 0.14
C VAL A 26 -0.61 8.42 -0.45
N ARG A 27 -1.45 9.19 0.25
CA ARG A 27 -2.75 9.66 -0.26
C ARG A 27 -2.58 10.57 -1.47
N ALA A 28 -1.57 11.42 -1.47
CA ALA A 28 -1.30 12.32 -2.60
C ALA A 28 -0.58 11.61 -3.75
N ASP A 29 0.40 10.76 -3.42
CA ASP A 29 1.21 9.98 -4.36
C ASP A 29 1.51 8.59 -3.75
N PRO A 30 0.97 7.49 -4.31
CA PRO A 30 1.20 6.15 -3.80
C PRO A 30 2.69 5.74 -3.79
N SER A 31 3.51 6.38 -4.62
CA SER A 31 4.95 6.14 -4.67
C SER A 31 5.69 6.67 -3.43
N ALA A 32 5.07 7.56 -2.65
CA ALA A 32 5.66 8.13 -1.44
C ALA A 32 6.03 7.05 -0.40
N LEU A 33 5.35 5.89 -0.41
CA LEU A 33 5.62 4.78 0.50
C LEU A 33 7.10 4.31 0.43
N ARG A 34 7.76 4.44 -0.72
CA ARG A 34 9.16 4.05 -0.89
C ARG A 34 10.15 4.88 -0.06
N PHE A 35 9.72 6.07 0.38
CA PHE A 35 10.53 6.98 1.18
C PHE A 35 10.27 6.80 2.68
N ALA A 36 9.31 5.96 3.07
CA ALA A 36 9.07 5.63 4.46
C ALA A 36 10.29 4.93 5.07
N SER A 37 10.53 5.16 6.36
CA SER A 37 11.61 4.49 7.06
C SER A 37 11.42 2.98 7.06
N THR A 38 12.51 2.23 7.10
CA THR A 38 12.48 0.76 7.17
C THR A 38 11.67 0.25 8.37
N ARG A 39 11.69 1.00 9.49
CA ARG A 39 10.91 0.70 10.68
C ARG A 39 9.40 0.76 10.40
N LEU A 40 8.93 1.77 9.68
CA LEU A 40 7.52 1.87 9.27
C LEU A 40 7.16 0.81 8.22
N LEU A 41 8.05 0.54 7.27
CA LEU A 41 7.82 -0.49 6.25
C LEU A 41 7.78 -1.91 6.83
N GLN A 42 8.43 -2.15 7.96
CA GLN A 42 8.32 -3.42 8.70
C GLN A 42 7.05 -3.51 9.55
N ASP A 43 6.39 -2.39 9.84
CA ASP A 43 5.12 -2.39 10.55
C ASP A 43 3.97 -2.74 9.58
N ARG A 44 3.52 -3.99 9.67
CA ARG A 44 2.40 -4.51 8.89
C ARG A 44 1.13 -3.65 9.01
N GLY A 45 0.84 -3.14 10.21
CA GLY A 45 -0.34 -2.32 10.45
C GLY A 45 -0.25 -0.98 9.73
N PHE A 46 0.94 -0.37 9.74
CA PHE A 46 1.21 0.86 8.99
C PHE A 46 1.06 0.66 7.47
N VAL A 47 1.68 -0.39 6.92
CA VAL A 47 1.59 -0.65 5.47
C VAL A 47 0.14 -0.98 5.06
N LEU A 48 -0.63 -1.68 5.90
CA LEU A 48 -2.06 -1.89 5.64
C LEU A 48 -2.86 -0.58 5.64
N GLN A 49 -2.57 0.36 6.54
CA GLN A 49 -3.19 1.68 6.51
C GLN A 49 -2.83 2.47 5.26
N ALA A 50 -1.57 2.39 4.81
CA ALA A 50 -1.14 3.01 3.56
C ALA A 50 -1.90 2.42 2.36
N VAL A 51 -2.05 1.10 2.31
CA VAL A 51 -2.83 0.40 1.28
C VAL A 51 -4.31 0.76 1.36
N ALA A 52 -4.87 0.94 2.56
CA ALA A 52 -6.23 1.42 2.75
C ALA A 52 -6.45 2.84 2.20
N ALA A 53 -5.43 3.67 2.32
CA ALA A 53 -5.47 5.03 1.83
C ALA A 53 -5.29 5.08 0.30
N SER A 54 -4.44 4.21 -0.24
CA SER A 54 -4.23 4.07 -1.68
C SER A 54 -3.73 2.67 -2.02
N GLY A 55 -4.60 1.82 -2.58
CA GLY A 55 -4.22 0.46 -2.99
C GLY A 55 -3.04 0.42 -3.97
N GLY A 56 -2.78 1.53 -4.67
CA GLY A 56 -1.67 1.70 -5.59
C GLY A 56 -0.28 1.70 -4.93
N CYS A 57 -0.19 1.88 -3.61
CA CYS A 57 1.08 1.90 -2.89
C CYS A 57 1.64 0.49 -2.62
N PHE A 58 0.81 -0.55 -2.75
CA PHE A 58 1.18 -1.93 -2.44
C PHE A 58 2.41 -2.39 -3.22
N GLN A 59 2.56 -2.01 -4.48
CA GLN A 59 3.74 -2.33 -5.30
C GLN A 59 5.07 -1.81 -4.73
N TYR A 60 5.03 -0.73 -3.92
CA TYR A 60 6.21 -0.14 -3.27
C TYR A 60 6.49 -0.71 -1.88
N ALA A 61 5.60 -1.56 -1.35
CA ALA A 61 5.83 -2.25 -0.09
C ALA A 61 7.02 -3.22 -0.18
N PRO A 62 7.70 -3.51 0.94
CA PRO A 62 8.83 -4.42 0.96
C PRO A 62 8.45 -5.81 0.43
N ALA A 63 9.37 -6.44 -0.29
CA ALA A 63 9.15 -7.73 -0.93
C ALA A 63 8.70 -8.81 0.07
N SER A 64 9.22 -8.78 1.30
CA SER A 64 8.84 -9.70 2.38
C SER A 64 7.33 -9.65 2.68
N LEU A 65 6.71 -8.46 2.66
CA LEU A 65 5.27 -8.31 2.87
C LEU A 65 4.47 -8.63 1.61
N ARG A 66 4.99 -8.27 0.43
CA ARG A 66 4.33 -8.60 -0.85
C ARG A 66 4.28 -10.10 -1.14
N GLN A 67 5.21 -10.88 -0.59
CA GLN A 67 5.23 -12.34 -0.70
C GLN A 67 4.45 -13.02 0.45
N ASP A 68 4.11 -12.27 1.50
CA ASP A 68 3.35 -12.77 2.64
C ASP A 68 1.86 -12.89 2.26
N LYS A 69 1.38 -14.13 2.16
CA LYS A 69 -0.01 -14.44 1.77
C LYS A 69 -1.03 -13.83 2.72
N GLU A 70 -0.80 -13.87 4.03
CA GLU A 70 -1.72 -13.33 5.02
C GLU A 70 -1.82 -11.81 4.92
N PHE A 71 -0.67 -11.16 4.70
CA PHE A 71 -0.62 -9.73 4.44
C PHE A 71 -1.36 -9.35 3.16
N VAL A 72 -1.12 -10.06 2.05
CA VAL A 72 -1.81 -9.82 0.77
C VAL A 72 -3.32 -10.02 0.89
N LEU A 73 -3.77 -11.06 1.59
CA LEU A 73 -5.19 -11.29 1.85
C LEU A 73 -5.81 -10.14 2.66
N SER A 74 -5.08 -9.65 3.67
CA SER A 74 -5.51 -8.50 4.48
C SER A 74 -5.58 -7.21 3.65
N ALA A 75 -4.57 -6.98 2.81
CA ALA A 75 -4.52 -5.85 1.89
C ALA A 75 -5.70 -5.85 0.90
N ILE A 76 -6.07 -7.02 0.36
CA ILE A 76 -7.20 -7.17 -0.56
C ILE A 76 -8.55 -6.99 0.15
N LYS A 77 -8.66 -7.48 1.39
CA LYS A 77 -9.84 -7.22 2.22
C LYS A 77 -10.03 -5.72 2.46
N VAL A 78 -8.95 -4.95 2.51
CA VAL A 78 -8.98 -3.49 2.69
C VAL A 78 -9.22 -2.76 1.37
N ASP A 79 -8.54 -3.12 0.29
CA ASP A 79 -8.69 -2.55 -1.05
C ASP A 79 -8.58 -3.64 -2.12
N ALA A 80 -9.66 -3.85 -2.88
CA ALA A 80 -9.70 -4.88 -3.92
C ALA A 80 -8.83 -4.54 -5.14
N GLY A 81 -8.46 -3.26 -5.33
CA GLY A 81 -7.55 -2.79 -6.38
C GLY A 81 -6.13 -3.32 -6.23
N VAL A 82 -5.74 -3.73 -5.01
CA VAL A 82 -4.46 -4.40 -4.73
C VAL A 82 -4.30 -5.67 -5.57
N LEU A 83 -5.39 -6.37 -5.89
CA LEU A 83 -5.36 -7.60 -6.70
C LEU A 83 -4.72 -7.37 -8.08
N GLN A 84 -4.84 -6.15 -8.64
CA GLN A 84 -4.20 -5.81 -9.92
C GLN A 84 -2.68 -5.63 -9.79
N GLN A 85 -2.18 -5.36 -8.58
CA GLN A 85 -0.75 -5.17 -8.30
C GLN A 85 -0.06 -6.44 -7.76
N VAL A 86 -0.84 -7.42 -7.31
CA VAL A 86 -0.32 -8.71 -6.84
C VAL A 86 0.20 -9.53 -8.03
N THR A 87 1.44 -10.00 -7.93
CA THR A 87 2.07 -10.81 -8.97
C THR A 87 1.39 -12.18 -9.14
N ASP A 88 1.49 -12.74 -10.35
CA ASP A 88 0.83 -13.98 -10.79
C ASP A 88 0.81 -15.16 -9.80
N PRO A 89 1.88 -15.51 -9.05
CA PRO A 89 1.82 -16.67 -8.16
C PRO A 89 0.79 -16.52 -7.03
N LEU A 90 0.54 -15.29 -6.55
CA LEU A 90 -0.46 -15.02 -5.52
C LEU A 90 -1.82 -14.71 -6.13
N ARG A 91 -1.84 -14.06 -7.30
CA ARG A 91 -3.06 -13.78 -8.06
C ARG A 91 -3.76 -15.06 -8.54
N LYS A 92 -3.01 -16.11 -8.85
CA LYS A 92 -3.56 -17.44 -9.21
C LYS A 92 -4.11 -18.22 -8.02
N SER A 93 -3.89 -17.75 -6.79
CA SER A 93 -4.46 -18.41 -5.63
C SER A 93 -5.96 -18.17 -5.59
N ALA A 94 -6.74 -19.24 -5.73
CA ALA A 94 -8.20 -19.18 -5.77
C ALA A 94 -8.77 -18.48 -4.53
N GLU A 95 -8.14 -18.65 -3.36
CA GLU A 95 -8.54 -17.99 -2.09
C GLU A 95 -8.47 -16.46 -2.17
N VAL A 96 -7.41 -15.94 -2.79
CA VAL A 96 -7.15 -14.50 -2.94
C VAL A 96 -8.19 -13.88 -3.86
N VAL A 97 -8.47 -14.53 -4.99
CA VAL A 97 -9.48 -14.08 -5.96
C VAL A 97 -10.89 -14.18 -5.38
N LEU A 98 -11.23 -15.28 -4.68
CA LEU A 98 -12.54 -15.45 -4.05
C LEU A 98 -12.81 -14.37 -3.01
N THR A 99 -11.81 -14.02 -2.21
CA THR A 99 -11.95 -12.98 -1.17
C THR A 99 -12.18 -11.61 -1.82
N ALA A 100 -11.44 -11.28 -2.88
CA ALA A 100 -11.63 -10.05 -3.64
C ALA A 100 -13.02 -9.97 -4.28
N VAL A 101 -13.46 -11.05 -4.94
CA VAL A 101 -14.76 -11.11 -5.62
C VAL A 101 -15.92 -11.02 -4.63
N LYS A 102 -15.85 -11.72 -3.48
CA LYS A 102 -16.87 -11.62 -2.43
C LYS A 102 -17.05 -10.19 -1.93
N LYS A 103 -15.94 -9.47 -1.72
CA LYS A 103 -15.99 -8.07 -1.29
C LYS A 103 -16.53 -7.15 -2.39
N ALA A 104 -16.03 -7.31 -3.62
CA ALA A 104 -16.48 -6.49 -4.76
C ALA A 104 -17.98 -6.68 -5.05
N ALA A 105 -18.47 -7.92 -4.96
CA ALA A 105 -19.89 -8.25 -5.09
C ALA A 105 -20.74 -7.61 -3.98
N PHE A 106 -20.21 -7.50 -2.77
CA PHE A 106 -20.91 -6.87 -1.65
C PHE A 106 -20.99 -5.34 -1.76
N THR A 107 -20.02 -4.70 -2.41
CA THR A 107 -20.00 -3.24 -2.63
C THR A 107 -20.82 -2.75 -3.84
N LEU A 108 -21.29 -3.66 -4.70
CA LEU A 108 -22.05 -3.36 -5.92
C LEU A 108 -23.55 -3.74 -5.81
N GLY A 109 -24.01 -4.17 -4.63
CA GLY A 109 -25.40 -4.53 -4.34
C GLY A 109 -26.17 -3.41 -3.67
#